data_AF-A0A537V4Z5-F1
#
_entry.id   AF-A0A537V4Z5-F1
#
_cell.length_a   1.000
_cell.length_b   1.000
_cell.length_c   1.000
_cell.angle_alpha   90.00
_cell.angle_beta   90.00
_cell.angle_gamma   90.00
#
_symmetry.space_group_name_H-M   'P 1'
#
loop_
_entity.id
_entity.type
_entity.pdbx_description
1 polymer ?
#
loop_
_entity_poly.entity_id
_entity_poly.type
_entity_poly.pdbx_seq_one_letter_code
_entity_poly.pdbx_strand_id
1 'polypeptide(L)' 'MAIPKQTVVEEELDDKSKRDREEVRKRRLERSLEQGLEDSFPASDPINVTQPAPTRRDKRRK' A
#
# COMPACT_ATOMS: atom_id res chain seq x y z
N MET A 1 -7.79 -46.70 -17.96
CA MET A 1 -7.32 -45.82 -19.06
C MET A 1 -6.17 -45.00 -18.52
N ALA A 2 -4.98 -45.09 -19.12
CA ALA A 2 -3.81 -44.33 -18.69
C ALA A 2 -3.82 -42.97 -19.40
N ILE A 3 -3.84 -41.88 -18.63
CA ILE A 3 -3.75 -40.53 -19.19
C ILE A 3 -2.32 -40.33 -19.71
N PRO A 4 -2.12 -39.87 -20.96
CA PRO A 4 -0.80 -39.65 -21.52
C PRO A 4 -0.06 -38.55 -20.74
N LYS A 5 1.19 -38.82 -20.36
CA LYS A 5 2.02 -37.93 -19.53
C LYS A 5 2.21 -36.51 -20.09
N GLN A 6 1.96 -36.31 -21.38
CA GLN A 6 2.09 -35.02 -22.07
C GLN A 6 1.07 -33.98 -21.57
N THR A 7 -0.18 -34.39 -21.30
CA THR A 7 -1.25 -33.46 -20.93
C THR A 7 -1.03 -32.83 -19.55
N VAL A 8 -0.37 -33.56 -18.64
CA VAL A 8 -0.07 -33.09 -17.28
C VAL A 8 1.01 -32.00 -17.29
N VAL A 9 1.97 -32.07 -18.22
CA VAL A 9 3.04 -31.08 -18.36
C VAL A 9 2.49 -29.79 -18.99
N GLU A 10 1.57 -29.90 -19.94
CA GLU A 10 0.90 -28.76 -20.57
C GLU A 10 0.05 -27.98 -19.55
N GLU A 11 -0.73 -28.68 -18.72
CA GLU A 11 -1.53 -28.08 -17.65
C GLU A 11 -0.66 -27.33 -16.61
N GLU A 12 0.47 -27.91 -16.22
CA GLU A 12 1.43 -27.27 -15.31
C GLU A 12 2.04 -25.96 -15.87
N LEU A 13 2.33 -25.93 -17.17
CA LEU A 13 2.87 -24.75 -17.84
C LEU A 13 1.83 -23.64 -17.95
N ASP A 14 0.58 -24.00 -18.22
CA ASP A 14 -0.54 -23.05 -18.24
C ASP A 14 -0.78 -22.44 -16.85
N ASP A 15 -0.70 -23.23 -15.79
CA ASP A 15 -0.89 -22.72 -14.42
C ASP A 15 0.28 -21.87 -13.94
N LYS A 16 1.51 -22.15 -14.38
CA LYS A 16 2.66 -21.25 -14.15
C LYS A 16 2.47 -19.92 -14.87
N SER A 17 2.08 -19.97 -16.15
CA SER A 17 1.80 -18.77 -16.96
C SER A 17 0.69 -17.89 -16.39
N LYS A 18 -0.38 -18.49 -15.86
CA LYS A 18 -1.46 -17.75 -15.17
C LYS A 18 -0.96 -17.05 -13.91
N ARG A 19 -0.17 -17.74 -13.08
CA ARG A 19 0.42 -17.19 -11.85
C ARG A 19 1.36 -16.02 -12.15
N ASP A 20 2.20 -16.14 -13.18
CA ASP A 20 3.12 -15.07 -13.57
C ASP A 20 2.36 -13.82 -14.03
N ARG A 21 1.29 -13.98 -14.81
CA ARG A 21 0.42 -12.87 -15.23
C ARG A 21 -0.27 -12.20 -14.05
N GLU A 22 -0.71 -12.99 -13.07
CA GLU A 22 -1.34 -12.48 -11.85
C GLU A 22 -0.35 -11.70 -11.00
N GLU A 23 0.89 -12.20 -10.83
CA GLU A 23 1.94 -11.48 -10.10
C GLU A 23 2.29 -10.15 -10.76
N VAL A 24 2.39 -10.12 -12.10
CA VAL A 24 2.64 -8.87 -12.84
C VAL A 24 1.50 -7.88 -12.61
N ARG A 25 0.25 -8.34 -12.65
CA ARG A 25 -0.92 -7.49 -12.37
C ARG A 25 -0.90 -6.95 -10.93
N LYS A 26 -0.61 -7.81 -9.94
CA LYS A 26 -0.54 -7.43 -8.52
C LYS A 26 0.51 -6.35 -8.27
N ARG A 27 1.73 -6.54 -8.78
CA ARG A 27 2.81 -5.55 -8.67
C ARG A 27 2.44 -4.19 -9.28
N ARG A 28 1.75 -4.21 -10.42
CA ARG A 28 1.29 -2.99 -11.10
C ARG A 28 0.25 -2.24 -10.27
N LEU A 29 -0.67 -2.97 -9.65
CA LEU A 29 -1.70 -2.42 -8.77
C LEU A 29 -1.10 -1.84 -7.48
N GLU A 30 -0.21 -2.58 -6.82
CA GLU A 30 0.48 -2.13 -5.60
C GLU A 30 1.22 -0.81 -5.83
N ARG A 31 1.95 -0.68 -6.95
CA ARG A 31 2.65 0.56 -7.30
C ARG A 31 1.70 1.74 -7.49
N SER A 32 0.55 1.51 -8.13
CA SER A 32 -0.45 2.56 -8.35
C SER A 32 -1.12 3.01 -7.05
N LEU A 33 -1.31 2.09 -6.10
CA LEU A 33 -1.87 2.40 -4.80
C LEU A 33 -0.89 3.22 -3.96
N GLU A 34 0.38 2.82 -3.91
CA GLU A 34 1.43 3.54 -3.18
C GLU A 34 1.57 4.98 -3.69
N GLN A 35 1.69 5.15 -5.01
CA GLN A 35 1.79 6.47 -5.63
C GLN A 35 0.59 7.36 -5.27
N GLY A 36 -0.63 6.79 -5.28
CA GLY A 36 -1.83 7.52 -4.88
C GLY A 36 -1.85 7.90 -3.40
N LEU A 37 -1.26 7.09 -2.52
CA LEU A 37 -1.17 7.37 -1.07
C LEU A 37 -0.11 8.45 -0.78
N GLU A 38 1.05 8.40 -1.43
CA GLU A 38 2.11 9.42 -1.30
C GLU A 38 1.59 10.83 -1.60
N ASP A 39 0.76 10.98 -2.64
CA ASP A 39 0.20 12.27 -3.06
C ASP A 39 -1.04 12.71 -2.26
N SER A 40 -1.68 11.81 -1.52
CA SER A 40 -2.98 12.07 -0.86
C SER A 40 -2.86 12.60 0.57
N PHE A 41 -1.71 12.40 1.22
CA PHE A 41 -1.53 12.84 2.60
C PHE A 41 -0.59 14.06 2.65
N PRO A 42 -1.06 15.24 3.08
CA PRO A 42 -0.13 16.26 3.55
C PRO A 42 0.73 15.62 4.65
N ALA A 43 2.01 15.99 4.75
CA ALA A 43 2.84 15.62 5.88
C ALA A 43 2.06 16.00 7.15
N SER A 44 1.48 15.00 7.83
CA SER A 44 0.53 15.08 8.94
C SER A 44 0.23 16.52 9.35
N ASP A 45 -0.91 17.10 8.94
CA ASP A 45 -1.28 18.50 9.18
C ASP A 45 -0.60 19.07 10.43
N PRO A 46 0.14 20.20 10.33
CA PRO A 46 0.93 20.71 11.44
C PRO A 46 0.12 20.70 12.73
N ILE A 47 0.74 20.27 13.83
CA ILE A 47 0.09 20.35 15.14
C ILE A 47 -0.46 21.77 15.33
N ASN A 48 -1.77 21.91 15.53
CA ASN A 48 -2.39 23.21 15.77
C ASN A 48 -1.94 23.73 17.14
N VAL A 49 -0.79 24.41 17.20
CA VAL A 49 -0.28 25.05 18.41
C VAL A 49 -0.97 26.40 18.58
N THR A 50 -2.28 26.39 18.79
CA THR A 50 -2.96 27.57 19.33
C THR A 50 -2.88 27.48 20.85
N GLN A 51 -1.79 27.97 21.44
CA GLN A 51 -1.84 28.28 22.87
C GLN A 51 -2.83 29.43 23.07
N PRO A 52 -3.81 29.30 23.97
CA PRO A 52 -4.61 30.44 24.39
C PRO A 52 -3.69 31.50 25.00
N ALA A 53 -4.11 32.77 24.93
CA ALA A 53 -3.33 33.88 25.48
C ALA A 53 -2.94 33.61 26.94
N PRO A 54 -1.68 33.89 27.36
CA PRO A 54 -1.22 33.66 28.72
C PRO A 54 -2.17 34.26 29.75
N THR A 55 -2.58 33.46 30.73
CA THR A 55 -3.50 33.90 31.77
C THR A 55 -2.79 34.79 32.79
N ARG A 56 -3.55 35.55 33.58
CA ARG A 56 -2.99 36.35 34.69
C ARG A 56 -2.25 35.48 35.73
N ARG A 57 -2.55 34.19 35.82
CA ARG A 57 -1.88 33.24 36.72
C ARG A 57 -0.49 32.87 36.22
N ASP A 58 -0.29 32.81 34.91
CA ASP A 58 1.01 32.47 34.29
C ASP A 58 2.06 33.57 34.52
N LYS A 59 1.62 34.84 34.52
CA LYS A 59 2.48 35.99 34.83
C LYS A 59 3.01 36.03 36.27
N ARG A 60 2.42 35.25 37.18
CA ARG A 60 2.79 35.23 38.62
C ARG A 60 3.82 34.15 38.97
N ARG A 61 4.19 33.27 38.03
CA ARG A 61 5.19 32.20 38.25
C ARG A 61 6.57 32.53 37.65
N LYS A 62 6.90 33.82 37.50
CA LYS A 62 8.18 34.27 36.95
C LYS A 62 9.06 34.87 38.03
#